data_AF-A0A954TVB5-F1
#
_entry.id   AF-A0A954TVB5-F1
#
_cell.length_a   1.000
_cell.length_b   1.000
_cell.length_c   1.000
_cell.angle_alpha   90.00
_cell.angle_beta   90.00
_cell.angle_gamma   90.00
#
_symmetry.space_group_name_H-M   'P 1'
#
loop_
_entity.id
_entity.type
_entity.pdbx_description
1 polymer ?
#
loop_
_entity_poly.entity_id
_entity_poly.type
_entity_poly.pdbx_seq_one_letter_code
_entity_poly.pdbx_strand_id
1 'polypeptide(L)'
;MWRWIACAFGLAMSIGSGGAVRAEIAPAELKRDEPVDFQREILPVLRKKCLACHNGTDAESGLVLETPATILAGGNEGAAVVAKQPDESLIYLLAAQRQEPVMPPEGNSAGAAALTPDELALLKLWIEQGATGEVTAADEIEWKELPAGMNPILAAAQSADGRFIAAGRGNQVWVYDTRLKTYAAPLADPSLADHPAAHGKAIADLDMIQSVAFSPDGNWLASGGYRTAKLWQRQSAADTVG
;
A
#
# COMPACT_ATOMS: atom_id res chain seq x y z
N MET A 1 -1.14 -34.76 12.18
CA MET A 1 -2.37 -34.67 11.35
C MET A 1 -2.91 -33.27 11.47
N TRP A 2 -2.88 -32.48 10.39
CA TRP A 2 -3.43 -31.12 10.36
C TRP A 2 -4.64 -31.14 9.41
N ARG A 3 -5.79 -30.59 9.82
CA ARG A 3 -7.03 -30.51 9.01
C ARG A 3 -7.44 -29.05 8.86
N TRP A 4 -7.72 -28.67 7.61
CA TRP A 4 -8.32 -27.40 7.21
C TRP A 4 -9.86 -27.54 7.11
N ILE A 5 -10.63 -26.51 7.47
CA ILE A 5 -12.10 -26.44 7.29
C ILE A 5 -12.46 -25.09 6.67
N ALA A 6 -13.15 -25.09 5.54
CA ALA A 6 -13.68 -23.89 4.89
C ALA A 6 -15.15 -23.66 5.30
N CYS A 7 -15.52 -22.40 5.60
CA CYS A 7 -16.91 -21.98 5.81
C CYS A 7 -17.41 -21.28 4.54
N ALA A 8 -18.50 -21.79 3.96
CA ALA A 8 -19.23 -21.12 2.89
C ALA A 8 -20.35 -20.25 3.49
N PHE A 9 -20.41 -18.98 3.09
CA PHE A 9 -21.50 -18.08 3.43
C PHE A 9 -22.59 -18.15 2.34
N GLY A 10 -23.83 -18.43 2.76
CA GLY A 10 -25.00 -18.43 1.90
C GLY A 10 -25.46 -17.00 1.59
N LEU A 11 -25.79 -16.75 0.33
CA LEU A 11 -26.36 -15.50 -0.17
C LEU A 11 -27.88 -15.52 0.03
N ALA A 12 -28.42 -14.54 0.77
CA ALA A 12 -29.86 -14.28 0.81
C ALA A 12 -30.20 -13.16 -0.18
N MET A 13 -31.14 -13.43 -1.09
CA MET A 13 -31.84 -12.41 -1.89
C MET A 13 -32.90 -11.73 -1.03
N SER A 14 -33.09 -10.42 -1.20
CA SER A 14 -34.38 -9.75 -0.98
C SER A 14 -34.46 -8.51 -1.87
N ILE A 15 -35.40 -8.52 -2.83
CA ILE A 15 -36.67 -7.76 -2.86
C ILE A 15 -36.47 -6.31 -3.32
N GLY A 16 -37.05 -6.03 -4.50
CA GLY A 16 -37.08 -4.73 -5.13
C GLY A 16 -37.83 -3.69 -4.30
N SER A 17 -37.29 -2.46 -4.34
CA SER A 17 -37.91 -1.28 -3.75
C SER A 17 -38.46 -0.41 -4.87
N GLY A 18 -39.75 -0.09 -4.78
CA GLY A 18 -40.43 0.86 -5.65
C GLY A 18 -39.76 2.24 -5.59
N GLY A 19 -39.88 2.98 -6.70
CA GLY A 19 -39.26 4.28 -6.90
C GLY A 19 -39.60 5.26 -5.78
N ALA A 20 -38.65 5.44 -4.87
CA ALA A 20 -38.59 6.59 -4.01
C ALA A 20 -38.15 7.78 -4.88
N VAL A 21 -38.95 8.83 -4.90
CA VAL A 21 -38.47 10.16 -5.29
C VAL A 21 -37.31 10.49 -4.36
N ARG A 22 -36.12 10.54 -4.93
CA ARG A 22 -34.85 10.71 -4.22
C ARG A 22 -34.79 12.13 -3.65
N ALA A 23 -34.55 12.23 -2.34
CA ALA A 23 -34.51 13.51 -1.63
C ALA A 23 -33.16 14.20 -1.87
N GLU A 24 -33.20 15.48 -2.24
CA GLU A 24 -32.02 16.33 -2.33
C GLU A 24 -31.19 16.30 -1.03
N ILE A 25 -29.86 16.33 -1.17
CA ILE A 25 -28.97 16.44 -0.01
C ILE A 25 -28.84 17.92 0.34
N ALA A 26 -29.31 18.29 1.53
CA ALA A 26 -29.03 19.62 2.08
C ALA A 26 -27.62 19.65 2.68
N PRO A 27 -26.78 20.67 2.38
CA PRO A 27 -25.48 20.83 3.02
C PRO A 27 -25.67 21.12 4.52
N ALA A 28 -24.80 20.55 5.35
CA ALA A 28 -24.76 20.86 6.78
C ALA A 28 -24.32 22.32 7.02
N GLU A 29 -24.67 22.87 8.18
CA GLU A 29 -24.14 24.17 8.62
C GLU A 29 -22.67 24.02 9.02
N LEU A 30 -21.77 24.73 8.33
CA LEU A 30 -20.33 24.68 8.57
C LEU A 30 -19.83 26.03 9.10
N LYS A 31 -19.27 26.04 10.33
CA LYS A 31 -18.63 27.21 10.94
C LYS A 31 -17.12 27.00 10.98
N ARG A 32 -16.36 27.93 10.41
CA ARG A 32 -14.89 27.86 10.35
C ARG A 32 -14.26 29.23 10.14
N ASP A 33 -13.08 29.38 10.71
CA ASP A 33 -12.29 30.61 10.68
C ASP A 33 -11.22 30.60 9.58
N GLU A 34 -10.89 29.40 9.07
CA GLU A 34 -9.88 29.20 8.04
C GLU A 34 -10.50 28.83 6.68
N PRO A 35 -9.91 29.29 5.56
CA PRO A 35 -10.28 28.88 4.21
C PRO A 35 -10.22 27.35 4.03
N VAL A 36 -10.91 26.84 3.01
CA VAL A 36 -10.85 25.43 2.63
C VAL A 36 -9.53 25.15 1.92
N ASP A 37 -8.78 24.17 2.43
CA ASP A 37 -7.61 23.63 1.75
C ASP A 37 -8.04 22.52 0.78
N PHE A 38 -7.89 22.78 -0.52
CA PHE A 38 -8.30 21.81 -1.55
C PHE A 38 -7.61 20.45 -1.38
N GLN A 39 -6.29 20.43 -1.22
CA GLN A 39 -5.51 19.19 -1.20
C GLN A 39 -5.77 18.36 0.05
N ARG A 40 -5.95 19.02 1.20
CA ARG A 40 -6.14 18.37 2.51
C ARG A 40 -7.58 18.00 2.78
N GLU A 41 -8.55 18.77 2.28
CA GLU A 41 -9.96 18.61 2.66
C GLU A 41 -10.85 18.17 1.48
N ILE A 42 -10.72 18.78 0.29
CA ILE A 42 -11.58 18.47 -0.86
C ILE A 42 -11.10 17.23 -1.62
N LEU A 43 -9.82 17.17 -1.94
CA LEU A 43 -9.24 16.10 -2.76
C LEU A 43 -9.44 14.70 -2.16
N PRO A 44 -9.38 14.45 -0.84
CA PRO A 44 -9.72 13.15 -0.27
C PRO A 44 -11.18 12.75 -0.50
N VAL A 45 -12.12 13.70 -0.46
CA VAL A 45 -13.53 13.46 -0.80
C VAL A 45 -13.64 13.09 -2.27
N LEU A 46 -13.05 13.90 -3.17
CA LEU A 46 -13.08 13.62 -4.61
C LEU A 46 -12.43 12.27 -4.93
N ARG A 47 -11.29 11.92 -4.30
CA ARG A 47 -10.63 10.61 -4.46
C ARG A 47 -11.56 9.45 -4.14
N LYS A 48 -12.33 9.57 -3.06
CA LYS A 48 -13.22 8.51 -2.58
C LYS A 48 -14.51 8.41 -3.41
N LYS A 49 -14.99 9.53 -3.95
CA LYS A 49 -16.35 9.64 -4.50
C LYS A 49 -16.40 9.82 -6.01
N CYS A 50 -15.39 10.44 -6.60
CA CYS A 50 -15.45 10.97 -7.98
C CYS A 50 -14.31 10.47 -8.87
N LEU A 51 -13.09 10.35 -8.33
CA LEU A 51 -11.90 10.04 -9.14
C LEU A 51 -11.83 8.59 -9.60
N ALA A 52 -12.79 7.72 -9.26
CA ALA A 52 -12.89 6.42 -9.91
C ALA A 52 -13.23 6.56 -11.42
N CYS A 53 -14.02 7.59 -11.77
CA CYS A 53 -14.54 7.82 -13.13
C CYS A 53 -14.16 9.18 -13.74
N HIS A 54 -13.69 10.14 -12.92
CA HIS A 54 -13.35 11.51 -13.37
C HIS A 54 -11.89 11.88 -13.03
N ASN A 55 -10.95 11.10 -13.54
CA ASN A 55 -9.51 11.25 -13.35
C ASN A 55 -8.77 11.38 -14.70
N GLY A 56 -7.45 11.58 -14.68
CA GLY A 56 -6.67 11.78 -15.92
C GLY A 56 -6.58 10.56 -16.85
N THR A 57 -6.89 9.36 -16.35
CA THR A 57 -6.86 8.09 -17.11
C THR A 57 -8.25 7.66 -17.56
N ASP A 58 -9.23 7.80 -16.67
CA ASP A 58 -10.65 7.50 -16.92
C ASP A 58 -11.43 8.79 -16.68
N ALA A 59 -11.75 9.49 -17.77
CA ALA A 59 -12.35 10.82 -17.77
C ALA A 59 -13.76 10.75 -18.37
N GLU A 60 -14.71 10.18 -17.63
CA GLU A 60 -16.12 10.17 -18.03
C GLU A 60 -16.59 11.59 -18.32
N SER A 61 -17.28 11.76 -19.45
CA SER A 61 -17.68 13.06 -20.01
C SER A 61 -16.53 14.06 -20.16
N GLY A 62 -15.28 13.60 -20.31
CA GLY A 62 -14.10 14.45 -20.46
C GLY A 62 -13.73 15.25 -19.22
N LEU A 63 -14.27 14.91 -18.05
CA LEU A 63 -14.11 15.67 -16.82
C LEU A 63 -12.98 15.09 -15.95
N VAL A 64 -12.04 15.95 -15.53
CA VAL A 64 -10.91 15.57 -14.65
C VAL A 64 -10.93 16.38 -13.35
N LEU A 65 -11.17 15.71 -12.22
CA LEU A 65 -11.38 16.35 -10.92
C LEU A 65 -10.15 16.31 -9.99
N GLU A 66 -8.95 16.11 -10.55
CA GLU A 66 -7.72 15.90 -9.77
C GLU A 66 -7.15 17.19 -9.19
N THR A 67 -7.35 18.33 -9.85
CA THR A 67 -6.82 19.63 -9.43
C THR A 67 -7.86 20.74 -9.62
N PRO A 68 -7.79 21.87 -8.88
CA PRO A 68 -8.70 23.00 -9.11
C PRO A 68 -8.65 23.51 -10.56
N ALA A 69 -7.47 23.54 -11.17
CA ALA A 69 -7.30 23.95 -12.55
C ALA A 69 -8.05 23.04 -13.54
N THR A 70 -7.96 21.72 -13.38
CA THR A 70 -8.68 20.77 -14.25
C THR A 70 -10.19 20.79 -13.99
N ILE A 71 -10.62 21.00 -12.74
CA ILE A 71 -12.03 21.18 -12.39
C ILE A 71 -12.62 22.41 -13.08
N LEU A 72 -11.91 23.54 -13.05
CA LEU A 72 -12.34 24.79 -13.68
C LEU A 72 -12.33 24.71 -15.22
N ALA A 73 -11.46 23.89 -15.82
CA ALA A 73 -11.48 23.64 -17.25
C ALA A 73 -12.78 22.94 -17.71
N GLY A 74 -13.44 22.19 -16.81
CA GLY A 74 -14.71 21.52 -17.07
C GLY A 74 -14.56 20.27 -17.94
N GLY A 75 -15.69 19.80 -18.46
CA GLY A 75 -15.77 18.65 -19.35
C GLY A 75 -16.69 18.90 -20.54
N ASN A 76 -17.19 17.84 -21.15
CA ASN A 76 -18.06 17.90 -22.34
C ASN A 76 -19.41 18.57 -22.07
N GLU A 77 -19.87 18.57 -20.81
CA GLU A 77 -21.11 19.22 -20.36
C GLU A 77 -20.89 20.70 -19.94
N GLY A 78 -19.69 21.23 -20.17
CA GLY A 78 -19.33 22.61 -19.84
C GLY A 78 -18.58 22.74 -18.50
N ALA A 79 -18.69 23.92 -17.89
CA ALA A 79 -17.97 24.23 -16.66
C ALA A 79 -18.47 23.38 -15.49
N ALA A 80 -17.58 22.59 -14.89
CA ALA A 80 -17.94 21.80 -13.71
C ALA A 80 -18.14 22.69 -12.48
N VAL A 81 -17.37 23.78 -12.39
CA VAL A 81 -17.44 24.78 -11.32
C VAL A 81 -17.49 26.17 -11.90
N VAL A 82 -18.41 26.98 -11.37
CA VAL A 82 -18.46 28.43 -11.55
C VAL A 82 -18.02 29.07 -10.23
N ALA A 83 -16.84 29.69 -10.22
CA ALA A 83 -16.24 30.26 -9.02
C ALA A 83 -17.21 31.23 -8.32
N LYS A 84 -17.34 31.10 -6.99
CA LYS A 84 -18.24 31.85 -6.12
C LYS A 84 -19.74 31.58 -6.33
N GLN A 85 -20.11 30.67 -7.23
CA GLN A 85 -21.50 30.38 -7.59
C GLN A 85 -21.81 28.88 -7.49
N PRO A 86 -21.98 28.34 -6.28
CA PRO A 86 -22.26 26.91 -6.08
C PRO A 86 -23.54 26.46 -6.79
N ASP A 87 -24.60 27.28 -6.77
CA ASP A 87 -25.88 26.94 -7.41
C ASP A 87 -25.85 27.02 -8.95
N GLU A 88 -24.74 27.49 -9.55
CA GLU A 88 -24.47 27.42 -11.00
C GLU A 88 -23.40 26.37 -11.35
N SER A 89 -22.84 25.68 -10.34
CA SER A 89 -21.77 24.72 -10.52
C SER A 89 -22.32 23.29 -10.67
N LEU A 90 -22.14 22.69 -11.84
CA LEU A 90 -22.67 21.34 -12.15
C LEU A 90 -22.21 20.29 -11.12
N ILE A 91 -20.94 20.31 -10.70
CA ILE A 91 -20.45 19.35 -9.70
C ILE A 91 -21.27 19.39 -8.40
N TYR A 92 -21.67 20.59 -7.96
CA TYR A 92 -22.44 20.76 -6.75
C TYR A 92 -23.90 20.35 -6.95
N LEU A 93 -24.51 20.72 -8.08
CA LEU A 93 -25.91 20.41 -8.38
C LEU A 93 -26.14 18.90 -8.54
N LEU A 94 -25.25 18.19 -9.24
CA LEU A 94 -25.34 16.74 -9.41
C LEU A 94 -25.01 15.98 -8.12
N ALA A 95 -24.04 16.46 -7.32
CA ALA A 95 -23.70 15.86 -6.02
C ALA A 95 -24.79 16.09 -4.95
N ALA A 96 -25.44 17.27 -4.97
CA ALA A 96 -26.58 17.60 -4.12
C ALA A 96 -27.88 16.91 -4.57
N GLN A 97 -27.86 16.23 -5.73
CA GLN A 97 -29.02 15.54 -6.32
C GLN A 97 -30.14 16.50 -6.72
N ARG A 98 -29.76 17.72 -7.10
CA ARG A 98 -30.66 18.78 -7.58
C ARG A 98 -30.86 18.74 -9.10
N GLN A 99 -29.99 18.00 -9.79
CA GLN A 99 -30.04 17.79 -11.24
C GLN A 99 -29.64 16.35 -11.58
N GLU A 100 -30.08 15.91 -12.76
CA GLU A 100 -29.73 14.60 -13.32
C GLU A 100 -28.62 14.72 -14.39
N PRO A 101 -27.74 13.72 -14.52
CA PRO A 101 -27.66 12.51 -13.69
C PRO A 101 -27.06 12.79 -12.31
N VAL A 102 -27.63 12.19 -11.26
CA VAL A 102 -27.05 12.26 -9.91
C VAL A 102 -25.63 11.68 -9.86
N MET A 103 -24.76 12.33 -9.08
CA MET A 103 -23.35 11.92 -8.93
C MET A 103 -22.99 11.68 -7.44
N PRO A 104 -22.30 10.59 -7.11
CA PRO A 104 -22.03 9.42 -7.95
C PRO A 104 -23.33 8.65 -8.30
N PRO A 105 -23.38 7.93 -9.45
CA PRO A 105 -24.55 7.13 -9.82
C PRO A 105 -24.81 6.01 -8.80
N GLU A 106 -26.08 5.65 -8.57
CA GLU A 106 -26.38 4.53 -7.68
C GLU A 106 -25.88 3.21 -8.27
N GLY A 107 -25.30 2.36 -7.42
CA GLY A 107 -24.80 1.04 -7.86
C GLY A 107 -23.62 1.11 -8.84
N ASN A 108 -22.91 2.24 -8.93
CA ASN A 108 -21.71 2.33 -9.75
C ASN A 108 -20.68 1.25 -9.37
N SER A 109 -19.91 0.80 -10.36
CA SER A 109 -18.92 -0.28 -10.22
C SER A 109 -17.80 0.04 -9.22
N ALA A 110 -17.53 1.31 -8.96
CA ALA A 110 -16.54 1.76 -8.00
C ALA A 110 -17.01 1.72 -6.53
N GLY A 111 -18.30 1.44 -6.29
CA GLY A 111 -18.89 1.47 -4.94
C GLY A 111 -18.89 2.85 -4.29
N ALA A 112 -18.79 3.92 -5.08
CA ALA A 112 -18.81 5.29 -4.59
C ALA A 112 -20.20 5.68 -4.11
N ALA A 113 -20.36 5.93 -2.80
CA ALA A 113 -21.63 6.40 -2.24
C ALA A 113 -21.83 7.91 -2.45
N ALA A 114 -23.08 8.40 -2.36
CA ALA A 114 -23.37 9.84 -2.34
C ALA A 114 -22.54 10.60 -1.29
N LEU A 115 -22.35 11.90 -1.51
CA LEU A 115 -21.70 12.78 -0.53
C LEU A 115 -22.56 12.85 0.74
N THR A 116 -21.91 12.99 1.89
CA THR A 116 -22.59 13.34 3.13
C THR A 116 -22.97 14.83 3.14
N PRO A 117 -23.91 15.27 4.01
CA PRO A 117 -24.19 16.70 4.21
C PRO A 117 -22.95 17.54 4.53
N ASP A 118 -21.99 16.99 5.28
CA ASP A 118 -20.73 17.67 5.63
C ASP A 118 -19.77 17.77 4.44
N GLU A 119 -19.62 16.66 3.68
CA GLU A 119 -18.81 16.65 2.45
C GLU A 119 -19.38 17.64 1.42
N LEU A 120 -20.70 17.72 1.30
CA LEU A 120 -21.38 18.64 0.40
C LEU A 120 -21.24 20.10 0.85
N ALA A 121 -21.33 20.36 2.16
CA ALA A 121 -21.10 21.69 2.73
C ALA A 121 -19.66 22.17 2.52
N LEU A 122 -18.69 21.27 2.66
CA LEU A 122 -17.29 21.55 2.38
C LEU A 122 -17.06 21.90 0.90
N LEU A 123 -17.63 21.10 -0.02
CA LEU A 123 -17.58 21.37 -1.46
C LEU A 123 -18.21 22.72 -1.81
N LYS A 124 -19.38 23.02 -1.23
CA LYS A 124 -20.07 24.30 -1.41
C LYS A 124 -19.20 25.46 -0.98
N LEU A 125 -18.64 25.40 0.23
CA LEU A 125 -17.81 26.46 0.78
C LEU A 125 -16.55 26.70 -0.06
N TRP A 126 -15.91 25.63 -0.54
CA TRP A 126 -14.76 25.76 -1.44
C TRP A 126 -15.12 26.49 -2.74
N ILE A 127 -16.27 26.19 -3.33
CA ILE A 127 -16.77 26.90 -4.52
C ILE A 127 -17.04 28.37 -4.20
N GLU A 128 -17.68 28.68 -3.06
CA GLU A 128 -17.95 30.04 -2.59
C GLU A 128 -16.67 30.86 -2.38
N GLN A 129 -15.59 30.21 -1.94
CA GLN A 129 -14.27 30.81 -1.76
C GLN A 129 -13.50 31.00 -3.09
N GLY A 130 -14.10 30.59 -4.22
CA GLY A 130 -13.56 30.80 -5.56
C GLY A 130 -12.90 29.57 -6.17
N ALA A 131 -13.07 28.39 -5.56
CA ALA A 131 -12.60 27.11 -6.08
C ALA A 131 -11.08 27.10 -6.40
N THR A 132 -10.28 27.69 -5.51
CA THR A 132 -8.82 27.80 -5.67
C THR A 132 -8.09 26.73 -4.84
N GLY A 133 -6.81 26.58 -5.10
CA GLY A 133 -5.92 25.64 -4.39
C GLY A 133 -4.91 25.03 -5.33
N GLU A 134 -3.97 24.29 -4.77
CA GLU A 134 -2.98 23.53 -5.52
C GLU A 134 -2.97 22.09 -5.03
N VAL A 135 -2.52 21.18 -5.90
CA VAL A 135 -2.15 19.83 -5.49
C VAL A 135 -0.65 19.76 -5.64
N THR A 136 0.06 19.90 -4.53
CA THR A 136 1.47 19.54 -4.51
C THR A 136 1.55 18.02 -4.62
N ALA A 137 2.51 17.50 -5.40
CA ALA A 137 2.90 16.12 -5.22
C ALA A 137 3.15 15.90 -3.72
N ALA A 138 2.65 14.80 -3.16
CA ALA A 138 3.18 14.36 -1.87
C ALA A 138 4.70 14.33 -2.03
N ASP A 139 5.44 14.88 -1.07
CA ASP A 139 6.91 14.91 -1.11
C ASP A 139 7.38 13.57 -1.66
N GLU A 140 8.16 13.63 -2.76
CA GLU A 140 8.69 12.43 -3.39
C GLU A 140 9.30 11.61 -2.27
N ILE A 141 8.77 10.41 -2.04
CA ILE A 141 9.21 9.58 -0.91
C ILE A 141 10.70 9.36 -1.16
N GLU A 142 11.55 10.06 -0.39
CA GLU A 142 12.99 9.88 -0.43
C GLU A 142 13.27 8.50 0.15
N TRP A 143 13.21 7.48 -0.73
CA TRP A 143 13.57 6.13 -0.40
C TRP A 143 15.03 6.10 0.02
N LYS A 144 15.28 5.91 1.31
CA LYS A 144 16.63 5.73 1.86
C LYS A 144 16.97 4.25 1.85
N GLU A 145 18.25 3.95 1.66
CA GLU A 145 18.77 2.61 1.91
C GLU A 145 18.42 2.19 3.34
N LEU A 146 18.14 0.89 3.54
CA LEU A 146 17.96 0.36 4.89
C LEU A 146 19.24 0.64 5.70
N PRO A 147 19.14 1.09 6.96
CA PRO A 147 20.31 1.34 7.78
C PRO A 147 21.23 0.12 7.82
N ALA A 148 22.55 0.29 7.71
CA ALA A 148 23.52 -0.81 7.67
C ALA A 148 23.45 -1.80 8.86
N GLY A 149 22.81 -1.37 9.97
CA GLY A 149 22.55 -2.18 11.16
C GLY A 149 21.26 -3.02 11.12
N MET A 150 20.37 -2.81 10.14
CA MET A 150 19.12 -3.56 10.02
C MET A 150 19.37 -4.92 9.36
N ASN A 151 19.74 -5.90 10.18
CA ASN A 151 19.96 -7.29 9.75
C ASN A 151 18.97 -8.20 10.50
N PRO A 152 17.67 -8.17 10.12
CA PRO A 152 16.65 -8.94 10.82
C PRO A 152 16.99 -10.42 10.73
N ILE A 153 16.79 -11.13 11.85
CA ILE A 153 16.79 -12.60 11.84
C ILE A 153 15.43 -13.03 11.29
N LEU A 154 15.41 -13.52 10.06
CA LEU A 154 14.18 -13.98 9.41
C LEU A 154 13.95 -15.48 9.56
N ALA A 155 15.01 -16.23 9.83
CA ALA A 155 14.95 -17.67 10.03
C ALA A 155 15.96 -18.11 11.08
N ALA A 156 15.61 -19.12 11.86
CA ALA A 156 16.54 -19.78 12.77
C ALA A 156 16.24 -21.28 12.89
N ALA A 157 17.26 -22.10 13.04
CA ALA A 157 17.15 -23.53 13.30
C ALA A 157 18.23 -23.98 14.28
N GLN A 158 17.92 -24.99 15.10
CA GLN A 158 18.88 -25.62 16.00
C GLN A 158 19.27 -27.00 15.47
N SER A 159 20.53 -27.39 15.63
CA SER A 159 20.97 -28.76 15.34
C SER A 159 20.32 -29.76 16.30
N ALA A 160 20.16 -31.01 15.88
CA ALA A 160 19.47 -32.03 16.67
C ALA A 160 20.11 -32.29 18.05
N ASP A 161 21.43 -32.10 18.16
CA ASP A 161 22.20 -32.22 19.40
C ASP A 161 22.19 -30.95 20.28
N GLY A 162 21.47 -29.90 19.86
CA GLY A 162 21.36 -28.61 20.55
C GLY A 162 22.64 -27.76 20.53
N ARG A 163 23.72 -28.23 19.90
CA ARG A 163 25.03 -27.57 19.95
C ARG A 163 25.10 -26.33 19.07
N PHE A 164 24.41 -26.33 17.94
CA PHE A 164 24.49 -25.24 16.98
C PHE A 164 23.13 -24.60 16.73
N ILE A 165 23.14 -23.28 16.54
CA ILE A 165 21.99 -22.53 16.03
C ILE A 165 22.42 -21.85 14.75
N ALA A 166 21.71 -22.06 13.66
CA ALA A 166 21.85 -21.30 12.42
C ALA A 166 20.80 -20.19 12.39
N ALA A 167 21.18 -19.00 11.90
CA ALA A 167 20.26 -17.88 11.74
C ALA A 167 20.48 -17.17 10.38
N GLY A 168 19.40 -16.96 9.65
CA GLY A 168 19.39 -16.12 8.44
C GLY A 168 19.23 -14.65 8.82
N ARG A 169 20.27 -13.84 8.56
CA ARG A 169 20.33 -12.40 8.87
C ARG A 169 20.50 -11.60 7.59
N GLY A 170 19.42 -11.02 7.09
CA GLY A 170 19.42 -10.45 5.73
C GLY A 170 19.85 -11.53 4.73
N ASN A 171 20.91 -11.29 3.98
CA ASN A 171 21.48 -12.23 3.01
C ASN A 171 22.68 -13.06 3.55
N GLN A 172 22.85 -13.09 4.87
CA GLN A 172 23.91 -13.83 5.56
C GLN A 172 23.35 -15.03 6.33
N VAL A 173 24.13 -16.11 6.44
CA VAL A 173 23.84 -17.22 7.35
C VAL A 173 24.88 -17.23 8.46
N TRP A 174 24.43 -17.13 9.70
CA TRP A 174 25.31 -17.17 10.89
C TRP A 174 25.11 -18.49 11.63
N VAL A 175 26.20 -19.10 12.09
CA VAL A 175 26.15 -20.32 12.92
C VAL A 175 26.77 -20.04 14.30
N TYR A 176 25.97 -20.24 15.34
CA TYR A 176 26.33 -20.05 16.74
C TYR A 176 26.62 -21.40 17.39
N ASP A 177 27.70 -21.52 18.16
CA ASP A 177 27.94 -22.65 19.07
C ASP A 177 27.38 -22.28 20.46
N THR A 178 26.36 -23.00 20.90
CA THR A 178 25.62 -22.72 22.14
C THR A 178 26.45 -23.03 23.39
N ARG A 179 27.42 -23.93 23.29
CA ARG A 179 28.29 -24.32 24.41
C ARG A 179 29.39 -23.30 24.62
N LEU A 180 30.00 -22.89 23.53
CA LEU A 180 31.08 -21.90 23.54
C LEU A 180 30.57 -20.46 23.66
N LYS A 181 29.25 -20.25 23.52
CA LYS A 181 28.59 -18.93 23.51
C LYS A 181 29.26 -17.98 22.52
N THR A 182 29.66 -18.53 21.38
CA THR A 182 30.35 -17.84 20.31
C THR A 182 29.70 -18.19 18.98
N TYR A 183 30.14 -17.55 17.90
CA TYR A 183 29.70 -17.86 16.55
C TYR A 183 30.90 -18.06 15.63
N ALA A 184 30.66 -18.83 14.57
CA ALA A 184 31.50 -18.76 13.39
C ALA A 184 31.21 -17.45 12.64
N ALA A 185 32.21 -16.94 11.90
CA ALA A 185 31.96 -15.94 10.86
C ALA A 185 30.78 -16.38 9.97
N PRO A 186 30.03 -15.43 9.36
CA PRO A 186 28.92 -15.81 8.50
C PRO A 186 29.40 -16.77 7.41
N LEU A 187 28.58 -17.77 7.10
CA LEU A 187 28.83 -18.62 5.95
C LEU A 187 28.79 -17.76 4.70
N ALA A 188 29.88 -17.81 3.95
CA ALA A 188 30.09 -17.01 2.77
C ALA A 188 30.08 -17.91 1.54
N ASP A 189 29.38 -17.49 0.49
CA ASP A 189 29.63 -18.04 -0.83
C ASP A 189 30.84 -17.31 -1.44
N PRO A 190 31.97 -18.00 -1.69
CA PRO A 190 33.16 -17.36 -2.24
C PRO A 190 32.93 -16.71 -3.60
N SER A 191 31.97 -17.21 -4.39
CA SER A 191 31.63 -16.61 -5.69
C SER A 191 30.97 -15.23 -5.57
N LEU A 192 30.50 -14.86 -4.38
CA LEU A 192 29.87 -13.58 -4.10
C LEU A 192 30.78 -12.57 -3.40
N ALA A 193 32.05 -12.91 -3.16
CA ALA A 193 32.97 -12.09 -2.36
C ALA A 193 33.13 -10.65 -2.90
N ASP A 194 33.20 -10.50 -4.22
CA ASP A 194 33.36 -9.21 -4.91
C ASP A 194 32.04 -8.64 -5.45
N HIS A 195 30.90 -9.25 -5.12
CA HIS A 195 29.61 -8.82 -5.64
C HIS A 195 29.15 -7.51 -4.97
N PRO A 196 28.59 -6.52 -5.69
CA PRO A 196 28.16 -5.24 -5.09
C PRO A 196 27.19 -5.38 -3.92
N ALA A 197 26.27 -6.35 -3.98
CA ALA A 197 25.32 -6.66 -2.91
C ALA A 197 25.96 -7.15 -1.60
N ALA A 198 27.24 -7.50 -1.61
CA ALA A 198 27.99 -7.85 -0.42
C ALA A 198 28.24 -6.63 0.49
N HIS A 199 28.36 -5.43 -0.10
CA HIS A 199 28.72 -4.20 0.62
C HIS A 199 29.91 -4.40 1.59
N GLY A 200 30.93 -5.14 1.15
CA GLY A 200 32.12 -5.47 1.95
C GLY A 200 31.90 -6.50 3.07
N LYS A 201 30.76 -7.18 3.11
CA LYS A 201 30.44 -8.24 4.07
C LYS A 201 30.49 -9.62 3.40
N ALA A 202 30.83 -10.64 4.17
CA ALA A 202 30.62 -12.03 3.75
C ALA A 202 29.12 -12.33 3.67
N ILE A 203 28.64 -12.67 2.47
CA ILE A 203 27.22 -12.97 2.20
C ILE A 203 27.05 -14.42 1.75
N ALA A 204 25.94 -15.03 2.17
CA ALA A 204 25.59 -16.39 1.82
C ALA A 204 24.83 -16.43 0.49
N ASP A 205 24.04 -15.39 0.19
CA ASP A 205 23.17 -15.31 -0.98
C ASP A 205 23.01 -13.85 -1.46
N LEU A 206 22.42 -13.65 -2.63
CA LEU A 206 21.98 -12.34 -3.11
C LEU A 206 20.61 -11.97 -2.54
N ASP A 207 19.80 -12.98 -2.23
CA ASP A 207 18.48 -12.82 -1.61
C ASP A 207 18.54 -12.88 -0.08
N MET A 208 17.45 -12.43 0.56
CA MET A 208 17.27 -12.62 2.00
C MET A 208 17.10 -14.10 2.34
N ILE A 209 17.79 -14.56 3.39
CA ILE A 209 17.67 -15.91 3.93
C ILE A 209 16.39 -16.00 4.75
N GLN A 210 15.38 -16.68 4.22
CA GLN A 210 14.07 -16.83 4.85
C GLN A 210 13.84 -18.25 5.42
N SER A 211 14.74 -19.19 5.14
CA SER A 211 14.66 -20.55 5.69
C SER A 211 16.05 -21.10 5.96
N VAL A 212 16.18 -21.84 7.07
CA VAL A 212 17.39 -22.60 7.41
C VAL A 212 16.99 -23.94 8.04
N ALA A 213 17.74 -25.01 7.77
CA ALA A 213 17.49 -26.33 8.35
C ALA A 213 18.77 -27.17 8.44
N PHE A 214 19.02 -27.79 9.59
CA PHE A 214 20.10 -28.77 9.74
C PHE A 214 19.66 -30.16 9.26
N SER A 215 20.61 -30.93 8.72
CA SER A 215 20.42 -32.37 8.56
C SER A 215 20.30 -33.07 9.93
N PRO A 216 19.67 -34.26 10.01
CA PRO A 216 19.51 -34.98 11.27
C PRO A 216 20.84 -35.29 11.99
N ASP A 217 21.91 -35.53 11.23
CA ASP A 217 23.26 -35.77 11.76
C ASP A 217 24.05 -34.48 12.08
N GLY A 218 23.49 -33.31 11.74
CA GLY A 218 24.09 -32.00 11.96
C GLY A 218 25.35 -31.71 11.13
N ASN A 219 25.67 -32.53 10.13
CA ASN A 219 26.83 -32.32 9.25
C ASN A 219 26.52 -31.37 8.08
N TRP A 220 25.25 -31.21 7.75
CA TRP A 220 24.79 -30.32 6.70
C TRP A 220 23.84 -29.27 7.24
N LEU A 221 23.89 -28.10 6.61
CA LEU A 221 22.93 -27.03 6.77
C LEU A 221 22.39 -26.67 5.39
N ALA A 222 21.07 -26.51 5.27
CA ALA A 222 20.43 -25.90 4.11
C ALA A 222 20.01 -24.47 4.47
N SER A 223 20.17 -23.53 3.53
CA SER A 223 19.61 -22.18 3.61
C SER A 223 18.85 -21.83 2.33
N GLY A 224 17.72 -21.14 2.45
CA GLY A 224 16.86 -20.79 1.31
C GLY A 224 16.50 -19.30 1.24
N GLY A 225 16.57 -18.75 0.02
CA GLY A 225 16.07 -17.43 -0.37
C GLY A 225 14.88 -17.53 -1.34
N TYR A 226 14.51 -16.42 -1.99
CA TYR A 226 13.32 -16.35 -2.85
C TYR A 226 13.36 -17.35 -4.02
N ARG A 227 14.56 -17.67 -4.55
CA ARG A 227 14.74 -18.62 -5.66
C ARG A 227 15.96 -19.52 -5.53
N THR A 228 16.62 -19.51 -4.39
CA THR A 228 17.88 -20.22 -4.17
C THR A 228 17.76 -21.14 -2.97
N ALA A 229 18.45 -22.27 -3.06
CA ALA A 229 18.74 -23.12 -1.92
C ALA A 229 20.22 -23.49 -1.97
N LYS A 230 20.91 -23.30 -0.84
CA LYS A 230 22.34 -23.62 -0.70
C LYS A 230 22.52 -24.67 0.38
N LEU A 231 23.45 -25.58 0.14
CA LEU A 231 23.85 -26.61 1.08
C LEU A 231 25.27 -26.32 1.55
N TRP A 232 25.45 -26.38 2.87
CA TRP A 232 26.70 -26.10 3.55
C TRP A 232 27.14 -27.38 4.26
N GLN A 233 28.32 -27.87 3.93
CA GLN A 233 28.91 -29.01 4.63
C GLN A 233 29.89 -28.52 5.68
N ARG A 234 29.80 -29.07 6.90
CA ARG A 234 30.80 -28.82 7.92
C ARG A 234 32.09 -29.55 7.58
N GLN A 235 33.18 -28.81 7.38
CA GLN A 235 34.51 -29.40 7.24
C GLN A 235 34.99 -29.92 8.61
N SER A 236 35.60 -31.10 8.61
CA SER A 236 36.25 -31.63 9.81
C SER A 236 37.63 -31.00 9.96
N ALA A 237 38.15 -30.90 11.18
CA ALA A 237 39.52 -30.42 11.41
C ALA A 237 40.61 -31.25 10.68
N ALA A 238 40.27 -32.47 10.23
CA ALA A 238 41.15 -33.33 9.43
C ALA A 238 41.26 -32.91 7.95
N ASP A 239 40.36 -32.07 7.44
CA ASP A 239 40.25 -31.75 6.01
C ASP A 239 41.01 -30.48 5.60
N THR A 240 41.72 -29.83 6.55
CA THR A 240 42.43 -28.54 6.33
C THR A 240 43.94 -28.70 6.16
N VAL A 241 44.44 -29.94 6.06
CA VAL A 241 45.84 -30.25 5.72
C VAL A 241 45.87 -30.99 4.38
N GLY A 242 45.80 -30.25 3.29
CA GLY A 242 45.84 -30.75 1.92
C GLY A 242 46.14 -29.64 0.93
#